data_AF-A0A938AC37-F1
#
_entry.id   AF-A0A938AC37-F1
#
_cell.length_a   1.000
_cell.length_b   1.000
_cell.length_c   1.000
_cell.angle_alpha   90.00
_cell.angle_beta   90.00
_cell.angle_gamma   90.00
#
_symmetry.space_group_name_H-M   'P 1'
#
loop_
_entity.id
_entity.type
_entity.pdbx_description
1 polymer ?
#
loop_
_entity_poly.entity_id
_entity_poly.type
_entity_poly.pdbx_seq_one_letter_code
_entity_poly.pdbx_strand_id
1 'polypeptide(L)'
;MNERPSALSKWEDLHVGVQIVVTFVVSTIVLWLAHIALLNQPSGRGFLYGIFWAAPLTVIIVGATRAERAKRVRAEGRDPNT
;
A
#
# COMPACT_ATOMS: atom_id res chain seq x y z
N MET A 1 -2.46 -25.44 -9.20
CA MET A 1 -3.16 -24.14 -9.09
C MET A 1 -2.47 -23.36 -7.98
N ASN A 2 -1.75 -22.27 -8.28
CA ASN A 2 -1.19 -21.42 -7.23
C ASN A 2 -2.34 -20.66 -6.57
N GLU A 3 -2.87 -21.21 -5.49
CA GLU A 3 -3.91 -20.56 -4.69
C GLU A 3 -3.37 -19.20 -4.21
N ARG A 4 -4.07 -18.13 -4.59
CA ARG A 4 -3.72 -16.78 -4.13
C ARG A 4 -3.88 -16.76 -2.61
N PRO A 5 -2.95 -16.14 -1.86
CA PRO A 5 -3.18 -15.87 -0.46
C PRO A 5 -4.49 -15.10 -0.32
N SER A 6 -5.48 -15.67 0.38
CA SER A 6 -6.83 -15.12 0.46
C SER A 6 -6.87 -13.65 0.90
N ALA A 7 -5.92 -13.23 1.74
CA ALA A 7 -5.76 -11.87 2.20
C ALA A 7 -5.38 -10.88 1.09
N LEU A 8 -4.54 -11.30 0.12
CA LEU A 8 -4.13 -10.44 -0.99
C LEU A 8 -5.31 -10.16 -1.93
N SER A 9 -6.08 -11.19 -2.28
CA SER A 9 -7.29 -11.01 -3.10
C SER A 9 -8.31 -10.13 -2.40
N LYS A 10 -8.53 -10.36 -1.09
CA LYS A 10 -9.39 -9.48 -0.29
C LYS A 10 -8.93 -8.03 -0.30
N TRP A 11 -7.62 -7.78 -0.14
CA TRP A 11 -7.02 -6.44 -0.20
C TRP A 11 -7.24 -5.77 -1.56
N GLU A 12 -6.93 -6.48 -2.64
CA GLU A 12 -7.03 -5.96 -4.01
C GLU A 12 -8.47 -5.58 -4.41
N ASP A 13 -9.47 -6.25 -3.83
CA ASP A 13 -10.89 -6.00 -4.09
C ASP A 13 -11.51 -4.90 -3.21
N LEU A 14 -10.78 -4.37 -2.23
CA LEU A 14 -11.25 -3.21 -1.48
C LEU A 14 -11.45 -1.97 -2.36
N HIS A 15 -12.42 -1.15 -1.99
CA HIS A 15 -12.60 0.17 -2.59
C HIS A 15 -11.30 0.99 -2.47
N VAL A 16 -10.95 1.70 -3.54
CA VAL A 16 -9.68 2.46 -3.62
C VAL A 16 -9.53 3.45 -2.48
N GLY A 17 -10.63 4.09 -2.06
CA GLY A 17 -10.61 5.01 -0.93
C GLY A 17 -10.19 4.33 0.38
N VAL A 18 -10.61 3.08 0.60
CA VAL A 18 -10.21 2.32 1.80
C VAL A 18 -8.75 1.90 1.72
N GLN A 19 -8.28 1.48 0.54
CA GLN A 19 -6.86 1.18 0.33
C GLN A 19 -5.99 2.40 0.64
N ILE A 20 -6.40 3.59 0.19
CA ILE A 20 -5.70 4.86 0.46
C ILE A 20 -5.69 5.15 1.96
N VAL A 21 -6.84 5.12 2.64
CA VAL A 21 -6.94 5.44 4.07
C VAL A 21 -6.10 4.48 4.91
N VAL A 22 -6.25 3.17 4.69
CA VAL A 22 -5.51 2.16 5.45
C VAL A 22 -4.01 2.28 5.21
N THR A 23 -3.59 2.40 3.95
CA THR A 23 -2.17 2.55 3.60
C THR A 23 -1.59 3.82 4.22
N PHE A 24 -2.30 4.94 4.14
CA PHE A 24 -1.84 6.22 4.69
C PHE A 24 -1.65 6.17 6.20
N VAL A 25 -2.61 5.61 6.94
CA VAL A 25 -2.51 5.47 8.40
C VAL A 25 -1.33 4.58 8.79
N VAL A 26 -1.22 3.41 8.16
CA VAL A 26 -0.13 2.47 8.44
C VAL A 26 1.23 3.08 8.09
N SER A 27 1.36 3.70 6.91
CA SER A 27 2.58 4.38 6.49
C SER A 27 2.96 5.54 7.41
N THR A 28 1.99 6.32 7.89
CA THR A 28 2.25 7.42 8.84
C THR A 28 2.87 6.89 10.12
N ILE A 29 2.29 5.83 10.69
CA ILE A 29 2.80 5.21 11.93
C ILE A 29 4.21 4.65 11.71
N VAL A 30 4.41 3.87 10.64
CA VAL A 30 5.71 3.26 10.33
C VAL A 30 6.78 4.32 10.13
N LEU A 31 6.49 5.36 9.33
CA LEU A 31 7.44 6.43 9.05
C LEU A 31 7.70 7.27 10.29
N TRP A 32 6.69 7.58 11.10
CA TRP A 32 6.89 8.30 12.36
C TRP A 32 7.85 7.56 13.28
N LEU A 33 7.62 6.25 13.49
CA LEU A 33 8.49 5.40 14.29
C LEU A 33 9.90 5.31 13.69
N ALA A 34 10.03 5.23 12.36
CA ALA A 34 11.32 5.23 11.69
C ALA A 34 12.10 6.54 11.92
N HIS A 35 11.43 7.70 11.91
CA HIS A 35 12.09 8.99 12.19
C HIS A 35 12.57 9.11 13.63
N ILE A 36 11.84 8.53 14.59
CA ILE A 36 12.29 8.50 15.99
C ILE A 36 13.45 7.51 16.15
N ALA A 37 13.26 6.26 15.71
CA ALA A 37 14.17 5.17 16.00
C ALA A 37 15.48 5.24 15.18
N LEU A 38 15.41 5.65 13.92
CA LEU A 38 16.58 5.62 13.01
C LEU A 38 17.27 6.99 12.89
N LEU A 39 16.52 8.08 13.08
CA LEU A 39 17.03 9.45 12.87
C LEU A 39 17.08 10.26 14.17
N ASN A 40 16.74 9.66 15.32
CA ASN A 40 16.71 10.28 16.64
C ASN A 40 16.00 11.65 16.64
N GLN A 41 14.93 11.79 15.85
CA GLN A 41 14.23 13.07 15.72
C GLN A 41 13.28 13.31 16.90
N PRO A 42 13.05 14.58 17.29
CA PRO A 42 11.98 14.94 18.21
C PRO A 42 10.63 14.40 17.73
N SER A 43 9.84 13.82 18.64
CA SER A 43 8.62 13.08 18.32
C SER A 43 7.62 13.86 17.46
N GLY A 44 7.38 15.13 17.76
CA GLY A 44 6.48 15.99 16.99
C GLY A 44 6.99 16.25 15.55
N ARG A 45 8.30 16.44 15.39
CA ARG A 45 8.90 16.61 14.05
C ARG A 45 8.86 15.31 13.26
N GLY A 46 9.17 14.18 13.90
CA GLY A 46 9.04 12.87 13.29
C GLY A 46 7.62 12.56 12.83
N PHE A 47 6.60 13.00 13.60
CA PHE A 47 5.19 12.79 13.23
C PHE A 47 4.80 13.58 11.97
N LEU A 48 5.19 14.85 11.90
CA LEU A 48 4.96 15.69 10.71
C LEU A 48 5.65 15.11 9.47
N TYR A 49 6.90 14.64 9.61
CA TYR A 49 7.58 13.95 8.52
C TYR A 49 6.91 12.63 8.16
N GLY A 50 6.40 11.89 9.14
CA GLY A 50 5.62 10.68 8.92
C GLY A 50 4.40 10.93 8.04
N ILE A 51 3.60 11.96 8.37
CA ILE A 51 2.45 12.39 7.55
C ILE A 51 2.90 12.83 6.15
N PHE A 52 3.90 13.69 6.08
CA PHE A 52 4.38 14.26 4.82
C PHE A 52 4.84 13.17 3.84
N TRP A 53 5.62 12.19 4.33
CA TRP A 53 6.14 11.09 3.51
C TRP A 53 5.13 9.95 3.31
N ALA A 54 4.12 9.80 4.17
CA ALA A 54 3.07 8.82 3.98
C ALA A 54 2.21 9.10 2.74
N ALA A 55 2.02 10.37 2.36
CA ALA A 55 1.24 10.73 1.18
C ALA A 55 1.83 10.17 -0.13
N PRO A 56 3.09 10.47 -0.53
CA PRO A 56 3.67 9.88 -1.73
C PRO A 56 3.83 8.36 -1.63
N LEU A 57 4.16 7.83 -0.44
CA LEU A 57 4.27 6.38 -0.25
C LEU A 57 2.92 5.66 -0.48
N THR A 58 1.81 6.27 -0.05
CA THR A 58 0.46 5.75 -0.30
C THR A 58 0.15 5.69 -1.79
N VAL A 59 0.47 6.74 -2.53
CA VAL A 59 0.28 6.77 -4.00
C VAL A 59 1.06 5.64 -4.67
N ILE A 60 2.31 5.42 -4.25
CA ILE A 60 3.16 4.35 -4.78
C ILE A 60 2.57 2.98 -4.47
N ILE A 61 2.22 2.69 -3.22
CA ILE A 61 1.72 1.38 -2.79
C ILE A 61 0.39 1.05 -3.46
N VAL A 62 -0.57 1.97 -3.41
CA VAL A 62 -1.91 1.76 -3.99
C VAL A 62 -1.81 1.70 -5.52
N GLY A 63 -1.01 2.59 -6.11
CA GLY A 63 -0.76 2.59 -7.56
C GLY A 63 -0.15 1.27 -8.04
N ALA A 64 0.89 0.78 -7.37
CA ALA A 64 1.53 -0.50 -7.68
C ALA A 64 0.55 -1.67 -7.50
N THR A 65 -0.20 -1.71 -6.40
CA THR A 65 -1.22 -2.75 -6.14
C THR A 65 -2.22 -2.82 -7.29
N ARG A 66 -2.75 -1.67 -7.73
CA ARG A 66 -3.72 -1.62 -8.82
C ARG A 66 -3.12 -1.95 -10.17
N ALA A 67 -1.88 -1.53 -10.42
CA ALA A 67 -1.16 -1.89 -11.64
C ALA A 67 -0.95 -3.40 -11.75
N GLU A 68 -0.55 -4.05 -10.66
CA GLU A 68 -0.39 -5.51 -10.60
C GLU A 68 -1.73 -6.24 -10.75
N ARG A 69 -2.80 -5.77 -10.09
CA ARG A 69 -4.16 -6.30 -10.30
C ARG A 69 -4.59 -6.21 -11.76
N ALA A 70 -4.35 -5.06 -12.41
CA ALA A 70 -4.70 -4.86 -13.81
C ALA A 70 -3.92 -5.78 -14.76
N LYS A 71 -2.62 -6.02 -14.49
CA LYS A 71 -1.82 -7.00 -15.23
C LYS A 71 -2.39 -8.41 -15.10
N ARG A 72 -2.82 -8.81 -13.90
CA ARG A 72 -3.40 -10.13 -13.62
C ARG A 72 -4.72 -10.34 -14.37
N VAL A 73 -5.64 -9.39 -14.29
CA VAL A 73 -6.93 -9.46 -15.01
C VAL A 73 -6.72 -9.56 -16.53
N ARG A 74 -5.74 -8.83 -17.07
CA ARG A 74 -5.37 -8.93 -18.49
C ARG A 74 -4.76 -10.27 -18.87
N ALA A 75 -4.00 -10.89 -17.97
CA ALA A 75 -3.42 -12.22 -18.19
C ALA A 75 -4.50 -13.30 -18.17
N GLU A 76 -5.45 -13.21 -17.23
CA GLU A 76 -6.63 -14.11 -17.16
C GLU A 76 -7.50 -13.99 -18.40
N GLY A 77 -7.85 -12.78 -18.84
CA GLY A 77 -8.66 -12.58 -20.05
C GLY A 77 -7.94 -12.89 -21.37
N ARG A 78 -6.62 -13.16 -21.34
CA ARG A 78 -5.83 -13.53 -22.52
C ARG A 78 -5.61 -15.04 -22.63
N ASP A 79 -5.91 -15.83 -21.60
CA ASP A 79 -5.81 -17.29 -21.69
C ASP A 79 -6.98 -17.84 -22.54
N PRO A 80 -6.74 -18.34 -23.77
CA PRO A 80 -7.80 -18.85 -24.62
C PRO A 80 -8.24 -20.28 -24.26
N ASN A 81 -7.66 -20.90 -23.23
CA ASN A 81 -7.89 -22.31 -22.85
C ASN A 81 -8.59 -22.50 -21.49
N THR A 82 -9.26 -21.47 -20.95
CA THR A 82 -10.23 -21.63 -19.85
C THR A 82 -11.67 -21.61 -20.35
#